data_AF-A0A2E0S2K3-F1
#
_entry.id   AF-A0A2E0S2K3-F1
#
_cell.length_a   1.000
_cell.length_b   1.000
_cell.length_c   1.000
_cell.angle_alpha   90.00
_cell.angle_beta   90.00
_cell.angle_gamma   90.00
#
_symmetry.space_group_name_H-M   'P 1'
#
loop_
_entity.id
_entity.type
_entity.pdbx_description
1 polymer ?
#
loop_
_entity_poly.entity_id
_entity_poly.type
_entity_poly.pdbx_seq_one_letter_code
_entity_poly.pdbx_strand_id
1 'polypeptide(L)'
;RARNVSLSLAGPYNSGILAAGLKDELTKESKFFYENVSPEVLKHAQSIKSVCDNHQVPLKAVALQFGTASDVVATTVPGARKAAEALDNAQMIDLKIPNQLWDELKSKNLIPGNCQTP
;
A
#
# COMPACT_ATOMS: atom_id res chain seq x y z
N ARG A 1 21.71 -8.14 -5.01
CA ARG A 1 22.91 -7.28 -5.12
C ARG A 1 24.13 -7.96 -5.75
N ALA A 2 24.42 -9.24 -5.49
CA ALA A 2 25.60 -9.94 -6.04
C ALA A 2 25.78 -9.90 -7.56
N ARG A 3 24.70 -9.65 -8.32
CA ARG A 3 24.73 -9.52 -9.80
C ARG A 3 24.74 -8.07 -10.30
N ASN A 4 24.88 -7.08 -9.41
CA ASN A 4 24.76 -5.65 -9.72
C ASN A 4 23.45 -5.28 -10.45
N VAL A 5 22.34 -5.88 -10.01
CA VAL A 5 20.98 -5.63 -10.54
C VAL A 5 20.17 -4.88 -9.49
N SER A 6 19.47 -3.83 -9.92
CA SER A 6 18.51 -3.06 -9.14
C SER A 6 17.08 -3.54 -9.43
N LEU A 7 16.23 -3.60 -8.40
CA LEU A 7 14.82 -3.99 -8.50
C LEU A 7 13.93 -2.75 -8.36
N SER A 8 13.02 -2.56 -9.31
CA SER A 8 11.96 -1.54 -9.23
C SER A 8 10.62 -2.24 -9.04
N LEU A 9 9.88 -1.86 -8.00
CA LEU A 9 8.52 -2.35 -7.76
C LEU A 9 7.52 -1.43 -8.47
N ALA A 10 6.69 -1.97 -9.34
CA ALA A 10 5.66 -1.21 -10.06
C ALA A 10 4.26 -1.61 -9.58
N GLY A 11 3.35 -0.63 -9.55
CA GLY A 11 1.95 -0.87 -9.20
C GLY A 11 1.70 -1.16 -7.71
N PRO A 12 2.23 -0.36 -6.76
CA PRO A 12 2.01 -0.55 -5.32
C PRO A 12 0.52 -0.55 -4.92
N TYR A 13 -0.35 0.04 -5.74
CA TYR A 13 -1.78 0.08 -5.49
C TYR A 13 -2.60 -1.04 -6.15
N ASN A 14 -1.95 -1.88 -6.96
CA ASN A 14 -2.54 -2.96 -7.76
C ASN A 14 -3.90 -2.62 -8.40
N SER A 15 -3.88 -1.85 -9.48
CA SER A 15 -5.06 -1.33 -10.19
C SER A 15 -6.00 -0.41 -9.37
N GLY A 16 -5.69 -0.13 -8.10
CA GLY A 16 -6.36 0.89 -7.28
C GLY A 16 -6.98 0.36 -5.99
N ILE A 17 -7.02 -0.96 -5.75
CA ILE A 17 -7.61 -1.51 -4.52
C ILE A 17 -6.92 -1.00 -3.25
N LEU A 18 -5.62 -0.68 -3.30
CA LEU A 18 -4.89 -0.13 -2.16
C LEU A 18 -4.70 1.40 -2.23
N ALA A 19 -5.32 2.08 -3.20
CA ALA A 19 -5.19 3.53 -3.38
C ALA A 19 -6.16 4.36 -2.52
N ALA A 20 -6.85 3.75 -1.55
CA ALA A 20 -7.86 4.42 -0.73
C ALA A 20 -7.25 5.40 0.29
N GLY A 21 -7.85 6.58 0.40
CA GLY A 21 -7.64 7.54 1.49
C GLY A 21 -8.49 7.23 2.73
N LEU A 22 -8.41 8.11 3.74
CA LEU A 22 -9.17 7.97 4.99
C LEU A 22 -10.69 8.01 4.80
N LYS A 23 -11.16 8.85 3.86
CA LYS A 23 -12.60 9.04 3.58
C LYS A 23 -13.14 8.10 2.50
N ASP A 24 -12.27 7.37 1.82
CA ASP A 24 -12.68 6.50 0.73
C ASP A 24 -13.11 5.14 1.30
N GLU A 25 -14.08 4.49 0.68
CA GLU A 25 -14.50 3.13 1.04
C GLU A 25 -14.07 2.13 -0.05
N LEU A 26 -13.74 0.91 0.38
CA LEU A 26 -13.49 -0.21 -0.52
C LEU A 26 -14.80 -0.94 -0.76
N THR A 27 -15.19 -1.06 -2.02
CA THR A 27 -16.47 -1.65 -2.43
C THR A 27 -16.25 -2.78 -3.43
N LYS A 28 -17.32 -3.50 -3.78
CA LYS A 28 -17.29 -4.53 -4.83
C LYS A 28 -16.90 -4.00 -6.22
N GLU A 29 -16.96 -2.69 -6.44
CA GLU A 29 -16.55 -2.05 -7.70
C GLU A 29 -15.08 -1.59 -7.68
N SER A 30 -14.40 -1.70 -6.54
CA SER A 30 -12.96 -1.47 -6.43
C SER A 30 -12.20 -2.43 -7.35
N LYS A 31 -11.08 -1.96 -7.91
CA LYS A 31 -10.37 -2.69 -8.98
C LYS A 31 -9.16 -3.46 -8.46
N PHE A 32 -9.06 -4.73 -8.82
CA PHE A 32 -7.93 -5.61 -8.58
C PHE A 32 -7.62 -6.39 -9.86
N PHE A 33 -6.36 -6.37 -10.33
CA PHE A 33 -5.99 -6.83 -11.68
C PHE A 33 -6.90 -6.27 -12.79
N TYR A 34 -7.27 -4.99 -12.67
CA TYR A 34 -8.13 -4.24 -13.59
C TYR A 34 -9.58 -4.73 -13.70
N GLU A 35 -9.97 -5.73 -12.92
CA GLU A 35 -11.33 -6.24 -12.82
C GLU A 35 -11.96 -5.87 -11.47
N ASN A 36 -13.25 -6.13 -11.30
CA ASN A 36 -13.90 -5.97 -10.00
C ASN A 36 -13.28 -6.95 -8.99
N VAL A 37 -13.00 -6.46 -7.80
CA VAL A 37 -12.35 -7.22 -6.74
C VAL A 37 -13.22 -8.41 -6.28
N SER A 38 -12.60 -9.56 -6.05
CA SER A 38 -13.29 -10.71 -5.47
C SER A 38 -13.65 -10.44 -4.00
N PRO A 39 -14.69 -11.10 -3.44
CA PRO A 39 -15.06 -10.91 -2.03
C PRO A 39 -13.92 -11.18 -1.04
N GLU A 40 -13.06 -12.16 -1.34
CA GLU A 40 -11.92 -12.52 -0.50
C GLU A 40 -10.86 -11.41 -0.46
N VAL A 41 -10.45 -10.92 -1.65
CA VAL A 41 -9.46 -9.84 -1.75
C VAL A 41 -10.01 -8.54 -1.17
N LEU A 42 -11.30 -8.27 -1.39
CA LEU A 42 -11.96 -7.10 -0.80
C LEU A 42 -11.93 -7.16 0.72
N LYS A 43 -12.29 -8.29 1.32
CA LYS A 43 -12.24 -8.49 2.78
C LYS A 43 -10.83 -8.30 3.33
N HIS A 44 -9.82 -8.81 2.63
CA HIS A 44 -8.44 -8.64 3.04
C HIS A 44 -8.00 -7.17 2.98
N ALA A 45 -8.27 -6.48 1.88
CA ALA A 45 -7.96 -5.05 1.72
C ALA A 45 -8.71 -4.18 2.75
N GLN A 46 -9.97 -4.49 3.04
CA GLN A 46 -10.75 -3.83 4.09
C GLN A 46 -10.17 -4.06 5.49
N SER A 47 -9.62 -5.26 5.74
CA SER A 47 -8.96 -5.56 7.02
C SER A 47 -7.68 -4.74 7.21
N ILE A 48 -6.88 -4.58 6.14
CA ILE A 48 -5.72 -3.68 6.15
C ILE A 48 -6.18 -2.24 6.37
N LYS A 49 -7.18 -1.78 5.60
CA LYS A 49 -7.71 -0.42 5.72
C LYS A 49 -8.20 -0.12 7.14
N SER A 50 -8.89 -1.06 7.79
CA SER A 50 -9.36 -0.88 9.16
C SER A 50 -8.22 -0.62 10.15
N VAL A 51 -7.08 -1.31 10.00
CA VAL A 51 -5.88 -1.00 10.79
C VAL A 51 -5.39 0.41 10.47
N CYS A 52 -5.26 0.75 9.18
CA CYS A 52 -4.81 2.08 8.78
C CYS A 52 -5.70 3.20 9.36
N ASP A 53 -7.03 3.03 9.31
CA ASP A 53 -8.00 3.99 9.81
C ASP A 53 -7.91 4.16 11.34
N ASN A 54 -7.68 3.08 12.10
CA ASN A 54 -7.47 3.16 13.56
C ASN A 54 -6.25 4.03 13.94
N HIS A 55 -5.24 4.05 13.08
CA HIS A 55 -4.04 4.88 13.24
C HIS A 55 -4.13 6.24 12.52
N GLN A 56 -5.28 6.54 11.90
CA GLN A 56 -5.49 7.76 11.10
C GLN A 56 -4.48 7.92 9.94
N VAL A 57 -4.07 6.79 9.35
CA VAL A 57 -3.15 6.74 8.20
C VAL A 57 -3.93 6.33 6.94
N PRO A 58 -3.79 7.02 5.80
CA PRO A 58 -4.37 6.57 4.53
C PRO A 58 -3.79 5.22 4.08
N LEU A 59 -4.64 4.29 3.61
CA LEU A 59 -4.20 3.00 3.08
C LEU A 59 -3.17 3.15 1.95
N LYS A 60 -3.36 4.14 1.07
CA LYS A 60 -2.41 4.44 0.00
C LYS A 60 -1.00 4.81 0.48
N ALA A 61 -0.86 5.47 1.64
CA ALA A 61 0.45 5.75 2.22
C ALA A 61 1.16 4.47 2.64
N VAL A 62 0.43 3.59 3.34
CA VAL A 62 0.92 2.27 3.78
C VAL A 62 1.35 1.43 2.58
N ALA A 63 0.51 1.33 1.54
CA ALA A 63 0.83 0.55 0.35
C ALA A 63 2.07 1.06 -0.39
N LEU A 64 2.21 2.38 -0.53
CA LEU A 64 3.35 2.99 -1.21
C LEU A 64 4.65 2.80 -0.41
N GLN A 65 4.65 3.12 0.87
CA GLN A 65 5.84 3.02 1.72
C GLN A 65 6.24 1.57 2.00
N PHE A 66 5.29 0.64 2.07
CA PHE A 66 5.61 -0.79 2.18
C PHE A 66 6.44 -1.29 0.99
N GLY A 67 6.11 -0.84 -0.23
CA GLY A 67 6.88 -1.16 -1.42
C GLY A 67 8.35 -0.71 -1.35
N THR A 68 8.63 0.37 -0.63
CA THR A 68 9.99 0.93 -0.46
C THR A 68 10.73 0.36 0.76
N ALA A 69 10.07 -0.46 1.58
CA ALA A 69 10.64 -0.92 2.85
C ALA A 69 11.80 -1.92 2.68
N SER A 70 11.79 -2.68 1.58
CA SER A 70 12.80 -3.71 1.38
C SER A 70 14.12 -3.14 0.88
N ASP A 71 15.23 -3.56 1.49
CA ASP A 71 16.59 -3.18 1.10
C ASP A 71 17.04 -3.67 -0.30
N VAL A 72 16.26 -4.59 -0.89
CA VAL A 72 16.41 -5.09 -2.26
C VAL A 72 15.71 -4.18 -3.27
N VAL A 73 14.64 -3.48 -2.87
CA VAL A 73 13.87 -2.60 -3.76
C VAL A 73 14.55 -1.23 -3.82
N ALA A 74 15.01 -0.85 -5.02
CA ALA A 74 15.65 0.44 -5.24
C ALA A 74 14.63 1.58 -5.37
N THR A 75 13.44 1.29 -5.91
CA THR A 75 12.38 2.27 -6.10
C THR A 75 11.02 1.60 -6.20
N THR A 76 9.97 2.32 -5.79
CA THR A 76 8.58 1.94 -6.00
C THR A 76 7.91 2.99 -6.88
N VAL A 77 7.20 2.53 -7.92
CA VAL A 77 6.62 3.37 -8.97
C VAL A 77 5.09 3.34 -8.88
N PRO A 78 4.46 4.34 -8.23
CA PRO A 78 3.02 4.48 -8.24
C PRO A 78 2.52 5.01 -9.60
N GLY A 79 1.29 4.67 -9.94
CA GLY A 79 0.62 5.23 -11.12
C GLY A 79 -0.03 6.58 -10.81
N ALA A 80 -0.16 7.42 -11.84
CA ALA A 80 -0.94 8.66 -11.80
C ALA A 80 -1.58 8.90 -13.18
N ARG A 81 -2.91 9.00 -13.22
CA ARG A 81 -3.71 9.36 -14.40
C ARG A 81 -3.89 10.87 -14.53
N LYS A 82 -3.74 11.61 -13.43
CA LYS A 82 -3.90 13.07 -13.36
C LYS A 82 -2.77 13.67 -12.51
N ALA A 83 -2.44 14.94 -12.75
CA ALA A 83 -1.40 15.64 -12.00
C ALA A 83 -1.63 15.64 -10.48
N ALA A 84 -2.90 15.75 -10.05
CA ALA A 84 -3.26 15.68 -8.63
C ALA A 84 -2.86 14.35 -7.98
N GLU A 85 -2.93 13.23 -8.70
CA GLU A 85 -2.53 11.91 -8.19
C GLU A 85 -1.00 11.82 -8.04
N ALA A 86 -0.23 12.47 -8.91
CA ALA A 86 1.22 12.53 -8.77
C ALA A 86 1.64 13.34 -7.53
N LEU A 87 0.99 14.49 -7.30
CA LEU A 87 1.21 15.30 -6.10
C LEU A 87 0.81 14.55 -4.83
N ASP A 88 -0.32 13.85 -4.88
CA ASP A 88 -0.81 13.03 -3.78
C ASP A 88 0.16 11.88 -3.46
N ASN A 89 0.69 11.17 -4.47
CA ASN A 89 1.73 10.16 -4.26
C ASN A 89 2.99 10.72 -3.57
N ALA A 90 3.43 11.92 -3.96
CA ALA A 90 4.55 12.59 -3.29
C ALA A 90 4.24 12.92 -1.82
N GLN A 91 3.01 13.32 -1.50
CA GLN A 91 2.60 13.52 -0.11
C GLN A 91 2.53 12.21 0.67
N MET A 92 2.09 11.12 0.03
CA MET A 92 1.93 9.82 0.67
C MET A 92 3.25 9.15 1.02
N ILE A 93 4.31 9.34 0.23
CA ILE A 93 5.63 8.79 0.55
C ILE A 93 6.27 9.51 1.75
N ASP A 94 5.99 10.80 1.94
CA ASP A 94 6.54 11.61 3.04
C ASP A 94 5.71 11.54 4.34
N LEU A 95 4.53 10.90 4.30
CA LEU A 95 3.63 10.81 5.45
C LEU A 95 4.25 9.96 6.56
N LYS A 96 4.31 10.47 7.79
CA LYS A 96 4.83 9.70 8.93
C LYS A 96 3.85 8.60 9.32
N ILE A 97 4.27 7.35 9.21
CA ILE A 97 3.50 6.17 9.62
C ILE A 97 4.04 5.69 10.98
N PRO A 98 3.19 5.58 12.03
CA PRO A 98 3.62 5.04 13.31
C PRO A 98 4.07 3.58 13.20
N ASN A 99 5.16 3.20 13.86
CA ASN A 99 5.65 1.81 13.86
C ASN A 99 4.59 0.82 14.35
N GLN A 100 3.73 1.25 15.27
CA GLN A 100 2.64 0.45 15.81
C GLN A 100 1.65 -0.03 14.73
N LEU A 101 1.47 0.74 13.64
CA LEU A 101 0.64 0.32 12.52
C LEU A 101 1.22 -0.94 11.86
N TRP A 102 2.54 -0.95 11.60
CA TRP A 102 3.23 -2.07 10.97
C TRP A 102 3.23 -3.32 11.86
N ASP A 103 3.45 -3.13 13.16
CA ASP A 103 3.39 -4.20 14.16
C ASP A 103 1.99 -4.81 14.22
N GLU A 104 0.94 -3.98 14.17
CA GLU A 104 -0.43 -4.45 14.17
C GLU A 104 -0.75 -5.25 12.89
N LEU A 105 -0.35 -4.78 11.71
CA LEU A 105 -0.52 -5.50 10.45
C LEU A 105 0.16 -6.88 10.49
N LYS A 106 1.38 -6.96 11.03
CA LYS A 106 2.11 -8.23 11.22
C LYS A 106 1.36 -9.14 12.19
N SER A 107 0.95 -8.62 13.34
CA SER A 107 0.25 -9.40 14.38
C SER A 107 -1.08 -10.01 13.89
N LYS A 108 -1.76 -9.33 12.98
CA LYS A 108 -3.01 -9.78 12.36
C LYS A 108 -2.81 -10.67 11.13
N ASN A 109 -1.56 -10.99 10.78
CA ASN A 109 -1.20 -11.72 9.56
C ASN A 109 -1.74 -11.05 8.28
N LEU A 110 -1.84 -9.71 8.28
CA LEU A 110 -2.24 -8.93 7.12
C LEU A 110 -1.06 -8.62 6.20
N ILE A 111 0.16 -8.70 6.75
CA ILE A 111 1.42 -8.75 6.01
C ILE A 111 2.32 -9.86 6.62
N PRO A 112 3.31 -10.38 5.88
CA PRO A 112 4.19 -11.43 6.40
C PRO A 112 4.93 -10.99 7.67
N GLY A 113 4.96 -11.82 8.72
CA GLY A 113 5.57 -11.44 10.00
C GLY A 113 7.08 -11.12 9.93
N ASN A 114 7.80 -11.71 8.97
CA ASN A 114 9.23 -11.51 8.75
C ASN A 114 9.57 -10.45 7.68
N CYS A 115 8.59 -9.69 7.18
CA CYS A 115 8.86 -8.64 6.20
C CYS A 115 9.57 -7.43 6.82
N GLN A 116 10.40 -6.77 6.01
CA GLN A 116 10.92 -5.44 6.30
C GLN A 116 9.76 -4.43 6.25
N THR A 117 9.73 -3.51 7.20
CA THR A 117 8.80 -2.38 7.26
C THR A 117 9.63 -1.11 7.40
N PRO A 118 9.15 0.04 6.89
CA PRO A 118 9.87 1.32 6.98
C PRO A 118 10.23 1.71 8.41
#